data_AF-A0AAD1QZ08-F1
#
_entry.id   AF-A0AAD1QZ08-F1
#
_cell.length_a   1.000
_cell.length_b   1.000
_cell.length_c   1.000
_cell.angle_alpha   90.00
_cell.angle_beta   90.00
_cell.angle_gamma   90.00
#
_symmetry.space_group_name_H-M   'P 1'
#
loop_
_entity.id
_entity.type
_entity.pdbx_description
1 polymer ?
#
loop_
_entity_poly.entity_id
_entity_poly.type
_entity_poly.pdbx_seq_one_letter_code
_entity_poly.pdbx_strand_id
1 'polypeptide(L)'
;MGPMDGYFPLQPDGRDMRPADKMAPEEESAGGSQVEGDPAGELTLIRAELTQISSRMLTKADTNQMVQELRGALWEELAGLRTDLTALEGRVEEVEATAQDCAQQHQATEMAVTRQGNLLLTKRRQVEDLENRSRRSNILVRGLPETDAAPLTSTLEALFQHILGAEAPDAIRF
;
A
#
# COMPACT_ATOMS: atom_id res chain seq x y z
N MET A 1 -10.91 2.65 -4.65
CA MET A 1 -11.46 3.95 -5.06
C MET A 1 -10.91 5.01 -4.13
N GLY A 2 -9.89 5.74 -4.61
CA GLY A 2 -9.24 6.89 -3.97
C GLY A 2 -8.54 7.65 -5.11
N PRO A 3 -8.59 9.00 -5.13
CA PRO A 3 -8.69 9.75 -6.36
C PRO A 3 -7.35 10.06 -7.02
N MET A 4 -7.43 10.21 -8.34
CA MET A 4 -6.51 10.92 -9.22
C MET A 4 -6.18 12.31 -8.65
N ASP A 5 -4.89 12.64 -8.60
CA ASP A 5 -4.45 14.03 -8.75
C ASP A 5 -3.28 14.05 -9.72
N GLY A 6 -3.61 14.44 -10.95
CA GLY A 6 -2.62 14.83 -11.93
C GLY A 6 -2.12 16.23 -11.60
N TYR A 7 -0.81 16.43 -11.70
CA TYR A 7 -0.24 17.75 -11.88
C TYR A 7 0.99 17.64 -12.78
N PHE A 8 0.75 17.88 -14.07
CA PHE A 8 1.75 18.43 -14.98
C PHE A 8 1.97 19.90 -14.62
N PRO A 9 3.22 20.38 -14.69
CA PRO A 9 3.46 21.70 -15.22
C PRO A 9 4.38 21.59 -16.44
N LEU A 10 3.78 21.81 -17.61
CA LEU A 10 4.46 22.16 -18.84
C LEU A 10 4.67 23.68 -18.88
N GLN A 11 5.84 24.06 -19.43
CA GLN A 11 6.21 25.36 -20.03
C GLN A 11 6.71 26.44 -19.05
N PRO A 12 7.71 27.28 -19.44
CA PRO A 12 7.70 28.02 -20.69
C PRO A 12 9.05 28.16 -21.42
N ASP A 13 9.02 28.25 -22.75
CA ASP A 13 9.78 29.31 -23.41
C ASP A 13 9.13 29.60 -24.77
N GLY A 14 8.19 30.55 -24.72
CA GLY A 14 7.80 31.32 -25.88
C GLY A 14 8.92 32.30 -26.20
N ARG A 15 9.43 32.26 -27.43
CA ARG A 15 10.07 33.43 -28.04
C ARG A 15 9.47 33.69 -29.40
N ASP A 16 9.01 34.92 -29.47
CA ASP A 16 8.25 35.56 -30.53
C ASP A 16 9.06 35.79 -31.80
N MET A 17 8.30 35.72 -32.90
CA MET A 17 8.22 36.67 -34.01
C MET A 17 9.47 37.50 -34.38
N ARG A 18 9.87 37.26 -35.64
CA ARG A 18 10.34 38.22 -36.66
C ARG A 18 10.29 39.71 -36.29
N PRO A 19 11.24 40.50 -36.82
CA PRO A 19 10.94 41.82 -37.34
C PRO A 19 10.98 41.82 -38.88
N ALA A 20 9.92 42.38 -39.46
CA ALA A 20 9.85 42.80 -40.86
C ALA A 20 10.48 44.19 -41.04
N ASP A 21 11.13 44.35 -42.20
CA ASP A 21 11.25 45.52 -43.07
C ASP A 21 11.11 46.94 -42.52
N LYS A 22 12.14 47.77 -42.77
CA LYS A 22 11.99 49.16 -43.27
C LYS A 22 13.15 49.58 -44.18
N MET A 23 12.84 49.63 -45.49
CA MET A 23 13.14 50.59 -46.56
C MET A 23 14.41 51.49 -46.50
N ALA A 24 15.30 51.29 -47.50
CA ALA A 24 15.74 52.19 -48.60
C ALA A 24 15.97 53.72 -48.34
N PRO A 25 16.92 54.42 -49.02
CA PRO A 25 17.09 54.36 -50.49
C PRO A 25 18.52 54.46 -51.10
N GLU A 26 18.57 53.95 -52.33
CA GLU A 26 19.25 54.44 -53.56
C GLU A 26 20.62 55.14 -53.46
N GLU A 27 21.64 54.48 -54.03
CA GLU A 27 22.53 55.16 -54.98
C GLU A 27 22.68 54.32 -56.25
N GLU A 28 22.36 54.97 -57.37
CA GLU A 28 22.64 54.52 -58.72
C GLU A 28 24.14 54.34 -58.91
N SER A 29 24.56 53.17 -59.38
CA SER A 29 25.77 53.07 -60.18
C SER A 29 25.54 52.10 -61.31
N ALA A 30 25.27 52.68 -62.47
CA ALA A 30 25.32 52.04 -63.76
C ALA A 30 26.62 51.24 -63.91
N GLY A 31 26.48 50.00 -64.32
CA GLY A 31 27.60 49.09 -64.52
C GLY A 31 27.11 47.73 -64.99
N GLY A 32 26.45 47.70 -66.13
CA GLY A 32 26.20 46.47 -66.87
C GLY A 32 27.53 45.86 -67.28
N SER A 33 28.14 45.07 -66.40
CA SER A 33 29.20 44.16 -66.75
C SER A 33 28.53 42.91 -67.31
N GLN A 34 28.56 42.78 -68.63
CA GLN A 34 28.52 41.47 -69.27
C GLN A 34 29.68 40.67 -68.69
N VAL A 35 29.41 39.95 -67.60
CA VAL A 35 30.26 38.86 -67.17
C VAL A 35 29.97 37.77 -68.18
N GLU A 36 30.77 37.73 -69.24
CA GLU A 36 31.16 36.44 -69.83
C GLU A 36 31.52 35.57 -68.63
N GLY A 37 30.61 34.67 -68.26
CA GLY A 37 30.81 33.76 -67.14
C GLY A 37 32.10 33.02 -67.39
N ASP A 38 33.16 33.39 -66.67
CA ASP A 38 34.36 32.59 -66.60
C ASP A 38 33.94 31.29 -65.93
N PRO A 39 33.82 30.17 -66.67
CA PRO A 39 33.35 28.92 -66.10
C PRO A 39 34.27 28.47 -64.95
N ALA A 40 35.51 28.98 -64.89
CA ALA A 40 36.42 28.76 -63.78
C ALA A 40 35.98 29.46 -62.49
N GLY A 41 35.37 30.64 -62.56
CA GLY A 41 34.88 31.40 -61.41
C GLY A 41 33.68 30.72 -60.73
N GLU A 42 32.69 30.28 -61.52
CA GLU A 42 31.54 29.52 -60.98
C GLU A 42 31.96 28.14 -60.45
N LEU A 43 32.87 27.43 -61.12
CA LEU A 43 33.40 26.16 -60.62
C LEU A 43 34.15 26.29 -59.29
N THR A 44 34.86 27.41 -59.07
CA THR A 44 35.55 27.64 -57.79
C THR A 44 34.57 27.97 -56.66
N LEU A 45 33.49 28.70 -56.95
CA LEU A 45 32.41 28.97 -56.00
C LEU A 45 31.67 27.68 -55.61
N ILE A 46 31.25 26.87 -56.60
CA ILE A 46 30.59 25.58 -56.38
C ILE A 46 31.51 24.65 -55.58
N ARG A 47 32.83 24.63 -55.88
CA ARG A 47 33.80 23.83 -55.12
C ARG A 47 33.93 24.30 -53.67
N ALA A 48 33.90 25.60 -53.42
CA ALA A 48 33.95 26.17 -52.07
C ALA A 48 32.66 25.87 -51.28
N GLU A 49 31.50 25.93 -51.93
CA GLU A 49 30.22 25.55 -51.33
C GLU A 49 30.17 24.03 -51.05
N LEU A 50 30.69 23.20 -51.94
CA LEU A 50 30.70 21.75 -51.80
C LEU A 50 31.69 21.27 -50.73
N THR A 51 32.82 21.96 -50.53
CA THR A 51 33.70 21.74 -49.37
C THR A 51 33.08 22.24 -48.08
N GLN A 52 32.36 23.36 -48.12
CA GLN A 52 31.61 23.86 -46.95
C GLN A 52 30.49 22.89 -46.55
N ILE A 53 29.72 22.37 -47.51
CA ILE A 53 28.69 21.35 -47.27
C ILE A 53 29.33 20.04 -46.77
N SER A 54 30.41 19.58 -47.41
CA SER A 54 31.15 18.39 -46.96
C SER A 54 31.70 18.53 -45.55
N SER A 55 32.12 19.74 -45.14
CA SER A 55 32.61 20.01 -43.77
C SER A 55 31.49 20.08 -42.73
N ARG A 56 30.24 20.32 -43.16
CA ARG A 56 29.05 20.37 -42.32
C ARG A 56 28.33 19.03 -42.24
N MET A 57 28.68 18.08 -43.11
CA MET A 57 28.12 16.74 -43.07
C MET A 57 28.76 15.92 -41.96
N LEU A 58 27.93 15.13 -41.27
CA LEU A 58 28.44 14.13 -40.33
C LEU A 58 29.43 13.25 -41.06
N THR A 59 30.64 13.18 -40.51
CA THR A 59 31.64 12.25 -41.01
C THR A 59 31.30 10.85 -40.52
N LYS A 60 31.85 9.84 -41.21
CA LYS A 60 31.77 8.45 -40.76
C LYS A 60 32.33 8.27 -39.34
N ALA A 61 33.28 9.12 -38.93
CA ALA A 61 33.82 9.13 -37.58
C ALA A 61 32.78 9.57 -36.55
N ASP A 62 32.03 10.64 -36.84
CA ASP A 62 30.97 11.15 -35.95
C ASP A 62 29.85 10.12 -35.76
N THR A 63 29.43 9.46 -36.85
CA THR A 63 28.42 8.38 -36.76
C THR A 63 28.93 7.20 -35.95
N ASN A 64 30.21 6.83 -36.09
CA ASN A 64 30.78 5.74 -35.32
C ASN A 64 30.89 6.11 -33.83
N GLN A 65 31.26 7.35 -33.52
CA GLN A 65 31.31 7.84 -32.14
C GLN A 65 29.92 7.81 -31.50
N MET A 66 28.89 8.34 -32.18
CA MET A 66 27.51 8.29 -31.67
C MET A 66 27.05 6.84 -31.45
N VAL A 67 27.39 5.91 -32.34
CA VAL A 67 27.07 4.48 -32.16
C VAL A 67 27.79 3.89 -30.94
N GLN A 68 29.03 4.28 -30.67
CA GLN A 68 29.75 3.81 -29.48
C GLN A 68 29.18 4.41 -28.19
N GLU A 69 28.82 5.68 -28.18
CA GLU A 69 28.17 6.34 -27.06
C GLU A 69 26.81 5.69 -26.76
N LEU A 70 25.99 5.44 -27.78
CA LEU A 70 24.72 4.72 -27.63
C LEU A 70 24.93 3.30 -27.11
N ARG A 71 25.94 2.58 -27.60
CA ARG A 71 26.27 1.25 -27.07
C ARG A 71 26.69 1.32 -25.61
N GLY A 72 27.51 2.29 -25.24
CA GLY A 72 27.92 2.52 -23.86
C GLY A 72 26.73 2.76 -22.94
N ALA A 73 25.86 3.70 -23.32
CA ALA A 73 24.63 4.00 -22.59
C ALA A 73 23.72 2.77 -22.46
N LEU A 74 23.53 2.01 -23.53
CA LEU A 74 22.74 0.77 -23.50
C LEU A 74 23.33 -0.28 -22.56
N TRP A 75 24.66 -0.42 -22.50
CA TRP A 75 25.30 -1.35 -21.58
C TRP A 75 25.17 -0.91 -20.13
N GLU A 76 25.27 0.38 -19.86
CA GLU A 76 25.08 0.95 -18.52
C GLU A 76 23.64 0.76 -18.04
N GLU A 77 22.66 1.10 -18.86
CA GLU A 77 21.24 0.86 -18.58
C GLU A 77 20.94 -0.63 -18.37
N LEU A 78 21.50 -1.52 -19.20
CA LEU A 78 21.30 -2.96 -19.05
C LEU A 78 21.94 -3.49 -17.76
N ALA A 79 23.09 -2.95 -17.35
CA ALA A 79 23.70 -3.26 -16.06
C ALA A 79 22.82 -2.77 -14.90
N GLY A 80 22.28 -1.56 -14.98
CA GLY A 80 21.34 -1.01 -13.99
C GLY A 80 20.06 -1.84 -13.87
N LEU A 81 19.44 -2.20 -15.00
CA LEU A 81 18.27 -3.08 -15.01
C LEU A 81 18.56 -4.44 -14.39
N ARG A 82 19.77 -4.98 -14.61
CA ARG A 82 20.18 -6.25 -14.01
C ARG A 82 20.33 -6.13 -12.49
N THR A 83 20.90 -5.04 -11.99
CA THR A 83 21.00 -4.81 -10.55
C THR A 83 19.63 -4.64 -9.91
N ASP A 84 18.74 -3.88 -10.56
CA ASP A 84 17.36 -3.67 -10.08
C ASP A 84 16.58 -4.98 -10.05
N LEU A 85 16.75 -5.83 -11.07
CA LEU A 85 16.12 -7.14 -11.12
C LEU A 85 16.59 -8.04 -9.97
N THR A 86 17.90 -8.10 -9.70
CA THR A 86 18.41 -8.86 -8.56
C THR A 86 17.94 -8.32 -7.20
N ALA A 87 17.83 -6.99 -7.07
CA ALA A 87 17.30 -6.38 -5.86
C ALA A 87 15.79 -6.67 -5.69
N LEU A 88 15.04 -6.71 -6.80
CA LEU A 88 13.63 -7.06 -6.79
C LEU A 88 13.43 -8.53 -6.43
N GLU A 89 14.22 -9.44 -6.99
CA GLU A 89 14.21 -10.86 -6.62
C GLU A 89 14.41 -11.04 -5.11
N GLY A 90 15.43 -10.41 -4.52
CA GLY A 90 15.67 -10.49 -3.07
C GLY A 90 14.51 -9.92 -2.23
N ARG A 91 13.88 -8.82 -2.69
CA ARG A 91 12.70 -8.26 -2.01
C ARG A 91 11.48 -9.19 -2.10
N VAL A 92 11.30 -9.88 -3.22
CA VAL A 92 10.22 -10.86 -3.39
C VAL A 92 10.44 -12.03 -2.45
N GLU A 93 11.66 -12.58 -2.38
CA GLU A 93 12.00 -13.66 -1.45
C GLU A 93 11.74 -13.27 0.01
N GLU A 94 12.12 -12.06 0.42
CA GLU A 94 11.85 -11.56 1.77
C GLU A 94 10.34 -11.41 2.06
N VAL A 95 9.58 -10.88 1.09
CA VAL A 95 8.12 -10.75 1.22
C VAL A 95 7.45 -12.12 1.31
N GLU A 96 7.89 -13.10 0.52
CA GLU A 96 7.36 -14.46 0.57
C GLU A 96 7.68 -15.14 1.91
N ALA A 97 8.91 -15.01 2.42
CA ALA A 97 9.31 -15.54 3.71
C ALA A 97 8.48 -14.93 4.85
N THR A 98 8.34 -13.60 4.88
CA THR A 98 7.55 -12.90 5.90
C THR A 98 6.06 -13.23 5.80
N ALA A 99 5.51 -13.41 4.60
CA ALA A 99 4.13 -13.85 4.40
C ALA A 99 3.92 -15.28 4.93
N GLN A 100 4.87 -16.19 4.68
CA GLN A 100 4.82 -17.55 5.20
C GLN A 100 4.88 -17.58 6.74
N ASP A 101 5.76 -16.80 7.35
CA ASP A 101 5.86 -16.70 8.81
C ASP A 101 4.58 -16.12 9.42
N CYS A 102 4.04 -15.07 8.82
CA CYS A 102 2.78 -14.45 9.24
C CYS A 102 1.62 -15.46 9.18
N ALA A 103 1.52 -16.24 8.10
CA ALA A 103 0.49 -17.27 7.95
C ALA A 103 0.60 -18.36 9.05
N GLN A 104 1.81 -18.81 9.37
CA GLN A 104 2.04 -19.78 10.44
C GLN A 104 1.67 -19.23 11.82
N GLN A 105 2.07 -17.99 12.11
CA GLN A 105 1.70 -17.32 13.36
C GLN A 105 0.18 -17.14 13.47
N HIS A 106 -0.47 -16.72 12.39
CA HIS A 106 -1.92 -16.59 12.34
C HIS A 106 -2.61 -17.90 12.68
N GLN A 107 -2.24 -19.00 12.01
CA GLN A 107 -2.78 -20.31 12.28
C GLN A 107 -2.56 -20.75 13.74
N ALA A 108 -1.37 -20.53 14.28
CA ALA A 108 -1.07 -20.86 15.68
C ALA A 108 -1.95 -20.07 16.65
N THR A 109 -2.16 -18.77 16.39
CA THR A 109 -3.04 -17.93 17.21
C THR A 109 -4.50 -18.35 17.12
N GLU A 110 -4.99 -18.70 15.92
CA GLU A 110 -6.37 -19.18 15.73
C GLU A 110 -6.63 -20.48 16.50
N MET A 111 -5.68 -21.41 16.45
CA MET A 111 -5.74 -22.64 17.24
C MET A 111 -5.72 -22.36 18.74
N ALA A 112 -4.91 -21.41 19.20
CA ALA A 112 -4.84 -21.02 20.60
C ALA A 112 -6.15 -20.39 21.08
N VAL A 113 -6.73 -19.47 20.31
CA VAL A 113 -8.03 -18.83 20.60
C VAL A 113 -9.14 -19.87 20.68
N THR A 114 -9.20 -20.80 19.73
CA THR A 114 -10.19 -21.88 19.74
C THR A 114 -10.04 -22.76 20.98
N ARG A 115 -8.80 -23.11 21.35
CA ARG A 115 -8.52 -23.89 22.58
C ARG A 115 -8.95 -23.14 23.83
N GLN A 116 -8.65 -21.85 23.92
CA GLN A 116 -9.05 -21.00 25.05
C GLN A 116 -10.57 -20.87 25.14
N GLY A 117 -11.27 -20.70 24.02
CA GLY A 117 -12.73 -20.67 23.97
C GLY A 117 -13.36 -21.95 24.51
N ASN A 118 -12.84 -23.11 24.10
CA ASN A 118 -13.29 -24.41 24.62
C ASN A 118 -13.02 -24.58 26.12
N LEU A 119 -11.86 -24.12 26.59
CA LEU A 119 -11.52 -24.15 28.02
C LEU A 119 -12.48 -23.28 28.84
N LEU A 120 -12.76 -22.05 28.38
CA LEU A 120 -13.69 -21.13 29.02
C LEU A 120 -15.10 -21.72 29.08
N LEU A 121 -15.58 -22.32 27.99
CA LEU A 121 -16.88 -22.99 27.97
C LEU A 121 -16.96 -24.13 28.99
N THR A 122 -15.90 -24.95 29.06
CA THR A 122 -15.81 -26.05 30.03
C THR A 122 -15.82 -25.53 31.46
N LYS A 123 -15.04 -24.47 31.75
CA LYS A 123 -14.98 -23.85 33.07
C LYS A 123 -16.31 -23.22 33.47
N ARG A 124 -17.00 -22.57 32.54
CA ARG A 124 -18.33 -22.01 32.78
C ARG A 124 -19.34 -23.09 33.18
N ARG A 125 -19.35 -24.24 32.47
CA ARG A 125 -20.19 -25.39 32.83
C ARG A 125 -19.86 -25.93 34.22
N GLN A 126 -18.57 -26.03 34.57
CA GLN A 126 -18.14 -26.46 35.90
C GLN A 126 -18.65 -25.52 37.00
N VAL A 127 -18.60 -24.21 36.78
CA VAL A 127 -19.12 -23.22 37.73
C VAL A 127 -20.63 -23.38 37.89
N GLU A 128 -21.36 -23.49 36.78
CA GLU A 128 -22.82 -23.69 36.81
C GLU A 128 -23.21 -24.97 37.56
N ASP A 129 -22.50 -26.08 37.33
CA ASP A 129 -22.71 -27.33 38.05
C ASP A 129 -22.46 -27.20 39.55
N LEU A 130 -21.40 -26.48 39.94
CA LEU A 130 -21.06 -26.24 41.35
C LEU A 130 -22.09 -25.32 42.02
N GLU A 131 -22.52 -24.25 41.34
CA GLU A 131 -23.59 -23.37 41.84
C GLU A 131 -24.89 -24.14 42.01
N ASN A 132 -25.26 -24.96 41.04
CA ASN A 132 -26.44 -25.81 41.12
C ASN A 132 -26.34 -26.80 42.28
N ARG A 133 -25.19 -27.46 42.46
CA ARG A 133 -24.96 -28.37 43.61
C ARG A 133 -25.05 -27.64 44.95
N SER A 134 -24.46 -26.46 45.07
CA SER A 134 -24.54 -25.64 46.28
C SER A 134 -25.96 -25.17 46.58
N ARG A 135 -26.77 -24.88 45.55
CA ARG A 135 -28.16 -24.42 45.72
C ARG A 135 -29.18 -25.54 45.91
N ARG A 136 -28.86 -26.81 45.62
CA ARG A 136 -29.81 -27.96 45.73
C ARG A 136 -30.45 -28.10 47.11
N SER A 137 -29.73 -27.77 48.17
CA SER A 137 -30.22 -27.80 49.55
C SER A 137 -30.76 -26.45 50.03
N ASN A 138 -30.65 -25.41 49.23
CA ASN A 138 -31.02 -24.06 49.63
C ASN A 138 -32.41 -23.74 49.10
N ILE A 139 -33.32 -23.45 50.03
CA ILE A 139 -34.67 -22.98 49.72
C ILE A 139 -34.73 -21.46 49.89
N LEU A 140 -35.30 -20.77 48.89
CA LEU A 140 -35.53 -19.33 48.96
C LEU A 140 -36.96 -19.07 49.42
N VAL A 141 -37.13 -18.63 50.66
CA VAL A 141 -38.43 -18.20 51.19
C VAL A 141 -38.61 -16.72 50.93
N ARG A 142 -39.68 -16.34 50.22
CA ARG A 142 -40.01 -14.93 49.89
C ARG A 142 -41.26 -14.48 50.63
N GLY A 143 -41.37 -13.18 50.91
CA GLY A 143 -42.56 -12.58 51.52
C GLY A 143 -42.65 -12.74 53.04
N LEU A 144 -41.53 -13.07 53.70
CA LEU A 144 -41.46 -13.01 55.17
C LEU A 144 -41.45 -11.53 55.61
N PRO A 145 -42.31 -11.14 56.56
CA PRO A 145 -42.26 -9.80 57.14
C PRO A 145 -40.92 -9.61 57.87
N GLU A 146 -40.25 -8.49 57.62
CA GLU A 146 -39.06 -8.08 58.37
C GLU A 146 -39.48 -7.83 59.83
N THR A 147 -39.25 -8.82 60.69
CA THR A 147 -39.64 -8.77 62.10
C THR A 147 -38.38 -8.92 62.95
N ASP A 148 -38.03 -7.90 63.73
CA ASP A 148 -36.75 -7.85 64.47
C ASP A 148 -36.70 -8.76 65.72
N ALA A 149 -37.80 -9.44 66.07
CA ALA A 149 -38.00 -9.98 67.41
C ALA A 149 -37.93 -11.51 67.54
N ALA A 150 -38.03 -12.29 66.45
CA ALA A 150 -38.04 -13.76 66.53
C ALA A 150 -36.89 -14.37 65.72
N PRO A 151 -36.22 -15.43 66.23
CA PRO A 151 -35.21 -16.14 65.46
C PRO A 151 -35.86 -16.82 64.25
N LEU A 152 -35.27 -16.62 63.06
CA LEU A 152 -35.76 -17.11 61.77
C LEU A 152 -36.13 -18.61 61.78
N THR A 153 -35.39 -19.42 62.52
CA THR A 153 -35.66 -20.85 62.70
C THR A 153 -37.05 -21.13 63.25
N SER A 154 -37.48 -20.38 64.28
CA SER A 154 -38.81 -20.56 64.89
C SER A 154 -39.95 -20.21 63.92
N THR A 155 -39.76 -19.17 63.11
CA THR A 155 -40.72 -18.77 62.08
C THR A 155 -40.80 -19.81 60.95
N LEU A 156 -39.65 -20.37 60.54
CA LEU A 156 -39.60 -21.43 59.54
C LEU A 156 -40.26 -22.73 60.06
N GLU A 157 -40.01 -23.12 61.31
CA GLU A 157 -40.65 -24.29 61.93
C GLU A 157 -42.17 -24.16 61.96
N ALA A 158 -42.70 -23.02 62.43
CA ALA A 158 -44.13 -22.76 62.45
C ALA A 158 -44.74 -22.77 61.04
N LEU A 159 -44.04 -22.19 60.07
CA LEU A 159 -44.45 -22.18 58.67
C LEU A 159 -44.48 -23.59 58.05
N PHE A 160 -43.45 -24.41 58.31
CA PHE A 160 -43.41 -25.80 57.84
C PHE A 160 -44.49 -26.66 58.50
N GLN A 161 -44.72 -26.52 59.80
CA GLN A 161 -45.80 -27.22 60.51
C GLN A 161 -47.17 -26.85 59.94
N HIS A 162 -47.37 -25.57 59.60
CA HIS A 162 -48.60 -25.09 58.98
C HIS A 162 -48.80 -25.63 57.55
N ILE A 163 -47.75 -25.67 56.73
CA ILE A 163 -47.83 -26.08 55.31
C ILE A 163 -47.89 -27.61 55.14
N LEU A 164 -47.01 -28.34 55.82
CA LEU A 164 -46.91 -29.80 55.69
C LEU A 164 -48.02 -30.52 56.47
N GLY A 165 -48.69 -29.79 57.37
CA GLY A 165 -49.89 -30.24 58.05
C GLY A 165 -49.73 -31.58 58.75
N ALA A 166 -48.91 -31.68 59.79
CA ALA A 166 -49.02 -32.74 60.79
C ALA A 166 -48.04 -32.55 61.96
N GLU A 167 -48.42 -33.11 63.13
CA GLU A 167 -47.45 -33.67 64.09
C GLU A 167 -46.29 -34.33 63.32
N ALA A 168 -45.06 -33.90 63.60
CA ALA A 168 -43.89 -34.37 62.86
C ALA A 168 -43.73 -35.91 63.00
N PRO A 169 -43.40 -36.65 61.92
CA PRO A 169 -43.04 -38.06 62.05
C PRO A 169 -41.73 -38.20 62.85
N ASP A 170 -41.75 -39.06 63.87
CA ASP A 170 -40.71 -39.26 64.90
C ASP A 170 -39.31 -39.65 64.40
N ALA A 171 -39.10 -39.88 63.10
CA ALA A 171 -37.76 -40.15 62.58
C ALA A 171 -37.63 -39.90 61.08
N ILE A 172 -36.83 -38.91 60.70
CA ILE A 172 -36.11 -38.94 59.42
C ILE A 172 -34.77 -39.64 59.72
N ARG A 173 -34.71 -40.96 59.50
CA ARG A 173 -33.45 -41.70 59.56
C ARG A 173 -32.65 -41.43 58.29
N PHE A 174 -31.42 -40.95 58.45
CA PHE A 174 -30.41 -40.86 57.39
C PHE A 174 -29.81 -42.23 57.08
#